data_AF-A0A498HI93-F1
#
_entry.id   AF-A0A498HI93-F1
#
_cell.length_a   1.000
_cell.length_b   1.000
_cell.length_c   1.000
_cell.angle_alpha   90.00
_cell.angle_beta   90.00
_cell.angle_gamma   90.00
#
_symmetry.space_group_name_H-M   'P 1'
#
loop_
_entity.id
_entity.type
_entity.pdbx_description
1 polymer ?
#
loop_
_entity_poly.entity_id
_entity_poly.type
_entity_poly.pdbx_seq_one_letter_code
_entity_poly.pdbx_strand_id
1 'polypeptide(L)'
;MLKLQRLSLAMALKPHRLHSSISLSLSLSLSLSPLYFYFRLSFLEFTLGVIGSLTVADTTSQSGPKKARTMTTETSSMKDAFSKYADYLNNLNDKRERVVKASRDITINSKKVIFQVHRISKHNKEEVLQKAEKDLVAVTDQYISRLVRELQGTDFWKLRRAYSPGVQEYVEAATFCKFCRTGTLLNLEEINATLLPLSDPSLEPLQINVLDYLLGLADLTGELMRLAIGRISDGELEFADKICKFVREIYRELTLVVPFMDESNDMKTKMDTMLQSVMKIENACFGVHVRGSEYMPLLGSDDPTSFLLAVPDVEI
;
A
#
# COMPACT_ATOMS: atom_id res chain seq x y z
N MET A 1 -20.71 -38.72 37.44
CA MET A 1 -19.65 -39.00 36.45
C MET A 1 -18.75 -37.76 36.39
N LEU A 2 -17.68 -37.62 37.18
CA LEU A 2 -16.32 -38.20 37.01
C LEU A 2 -15.76 -37.92 35.60
N LYS A 3 -14.64 -37.22 35.34
CA LYS A 3 -13.40 -36.86 36.06
C LYS A 3 -12.87 -35.51 35.46
N LEU A 4 -12.38 -34.50 36.19
CA LEU A 4 -11.13 -34.36 36.97
C LEU A 4 -9.80 -34.58 36.22
N GLN A 5 -9.07 -33.46 36.02
CA GLN A 5 -7.64 -33.19 36.22
C GLN A 5 -6.58 -34.30 36.06
N ARG A 6 -5.49 -33.97 35.34
CA ARG A 6 -4.05 -34.12 35.68
C ARG A 6 -3.19 -33.50 34.54
N LEU A 7 -2.36 -32.45 34.69
CA LEU A 7 -1.09 -32.26 35.43
C LEU A 7 0.05 -33.21 35.02
N SER A 8 1.13 -32.65 34.43
CA SER A 8 2.58 -32.85 34.69
C SER A 8 3.36 -32.41 33.43
N LEU A 9 4.17 -31.35 33.38
CA LEU A 9 5.44 -31.07 34.07
C LEU A 9 6.43 -32.24 34.03
N ALA A 10 7.51 -32.10 33.24
CA ALA A 10 8.74 -32.86 33.37
C ALA A 10 9.94 -31.95 33.01
N MET A 11 10.77 -31.68 34.02
CA MET A 11 12.06 -30.99 33.91
C MET A 11 13.20 -31.99 33.67
N ALA A 12 14.21 -31.49 32.93
CA ALA A 12 15.65 -31.67 33.09
C ALA A 12 16.30 -33.07 32.87
N LEU A 13 17.34 -33.08 32.02
CA LEU A 13 18.73 -33.47 32.35
C LEU A 13 19.68 -33.15 31.16
N LYS A 14 20.77 -32.40 31.43
CA LYS A 14 22.04 -32.25 30.65
C LYS A 14 23.01 -33.40 31.09
N PRO A 15 24.33 -33.52 30.73
CA PRO A 15 25.24 -32.73 29.86
C PRO A 15 26.25 -33.55 28.98
N HIS A 16 26.99 -32.94 28.02
CA HIS A 16 28.47 -32.85 28.01
C HIS A 16 29.06 -32.13 26.76
N ARG A 17 30.29 -31.62 26.97
CA ARG A 17 31.10 -30.63 26.21
C ARG A 17 31.76 -31.12 24.92
N LEU A 18 32.18 -30.17 24.05
CA LEU A 18 33.57 -30.03 23.54
C LEU A 18 33.79 -28.66 22.82
N HIS A 19 34.85 -27.94 23.26
CA HIS A 19 35.84 -27.05 22.59
C HIS A 19 35.47 -26.34 21.26
N SER A 20 35.93 -25.13 20.89
CA SER A 20 36.89 -24.15 21.43
C SER A 20 36.87 -22.88 20.55
N SER A 21 37.19 -21.75 21.18
CA SER A 21 37.59 -20.41 20.69
C SER A 21 37.97 -20.21 19.21
N ILE A 22 37.39 -19.18 18.56
CA ILE A 22 38.09 -18.19 17.70
C ILE A 22 37.39 -16.82 17.87
N SER A 23 38.20 -15.77 18.04
CA SER A 23 37.80 -14.38 18.27
C SER A 23 37.91 -13.52 17.01
N LEU A 24 37.25 -12.35 17.07
CA LEU A 24 37.41 -11.10 16.28
C LEU A 24 36.82 -10.95 14.86
N SER A 25 35.77 -10.12 14.85
CA SER A 25 35.45 -8.99 13.95
C SER A 25 35.63 -9.13 12.43
N LEU A 26 34.51 -9.02 11.69
CA LEU A 26 34.34 -7.95 10.69
C LEU A 26 32.86 -7.73 10.37
N SER A 27 32.47 -6.47 10.45
CA SER A 27 31.24 -5.85 9.97
C SER A 27 30.92 -6.17 8.50
N LEU A 28 29.67 -6.52 8.20
CA LEU A 28 28.91 -5.84 7.14
C LEU A 28 27.40 -6.08 7.31
N SER A 29 26.68 -4.97 7.39
CA SER A 29 25.24 -4.83 7.43
C SER A 29 24.54 -5.47 6.22
N LEU A 30 23.73 -6.49 6.45
CA LEU A 30 22.68 -6.95 5.54
C LEU A 30 21.44 -7.32 6.36
N SER A 31 20.82 -6.30 6.96
CA SER A 31 19.45 -6.38 7.45
C SER A 31 18.52 -5.93 6.31
N LEU A 32 18.34 -6.79 5.31
CA LEU A 32 17.18 -6.69 4.42
C LEU A 32 16.04 -7.46 5.09
N SER A 33 15.10 -6.71 5.64
CA SER A 33 13.91 -7.23 6.30
C SER A 33 13.04 -8.04 5.31
N PRO A 34 12.56 -9.25 5.65
CA PRO A 34 11.82 -10.13 4.72
C PRO A 34 10.43 -9.61 4.30
N LEU A 35 9.98 -8.46 4.78
CA LEU A 35 8.62 -7.96 4.56
C LEU A 35 8.38 -7.34 3.17
N TYR A 36 9.44 -7.04 2.41
CA TYR A 36 9.32 -6.50 1.04
C TYR A 36 9.04 -7.58 -0.02
N PHE A 37 9.26 -8.85 0.28
CA PHE A 37 9.07 -9.94 -0.70
C PHE A 37 7.64 -10.49 -0.73
N TYR A 38 6.90 -10.40 0.39
CA TYR A 38 5.56 -10.96 0.49
C TYR A 38 4.47 -10.15 -0.24
N PHE A 39 4.67 -8.83 -0.43
CA PHE A 39 3.69 -8.01 -1.17
C PHE A 39 3.84 -8.09 -2.70
N ARG A 40 4.90 -8.76 -3.20
CA ARG A 40 5.18 -8.92 -4.64
C ARG A 40 4.68 -10.25 -5.22
N LEU A 41 4.26 -11.22 -4.40
CA LEU A 41 3.82 -12.54 -4.87
C LEU A 41 2.31 -12.61 -5.21
N SER A 42 1.45 -11.78 -4.61
CA SER A 42 0.01 -11.75 -4.98
C SER A 42 -0.26 -11.10 -6.34
N PHE A 43 0.75 -10.49 -6.98
CA PHE A 43 0.59 -9.78 -8.25
C PHE A 43 1.05 -10.60 -9.48
N LEU A 44 1.64 -11.79 -9.29
CA LEU A 44 2.13 -12.64 -10.39
C LEU A 44 1.15 -13.76 -10.79
N GLU A 45 0.18 -14.12 -9.93
CA GLU A 45 -0.85 -15.10 -10.29
C GLU A 45 -1.94 -14.54 -11.22
N PHE A 46 -2.08 -13.21 -11.33
CA PHE A 46 -3.07 -12.61 -12.22
C PHE A 46 -2.62 -12.54 -13.70
N THR A 47 -1.37 -12.93 -14.01
CA THR A 47 -0.82 -12.90 -15.38
C THR A 47 -0.66 -14.28 -16.04
N LEU A 48 -1.12 -15.37 -15.42
CA LEU A 48 -1.09 -16.72 -16.02
C LEU A 48 -2.48 -17.39 -16.16
N GLY A 49 -3.56 -16.69 -15.79
CA GLY A 49 -4.93 -17.24 -15.80
C GLY A 49 -5.71 -17.15 -17.12
N VAL A 50 -5.10 -16.68 -18.23
CA VAL A 50 -5.78 -16.56 -19.53
C VAL A 50 -4.89 -17.11 -20.65
N ILE A 51 -4.54 -18.40 -20.57
CA ILE A 51 -4.24 -19.21 -21.76
C ILE A 51 -4.96 -20.55 -21.58
N GLY A 52 -6.30 -20.50 -21.65
CA GLY A 52 -7.12 -21.67 -21.90
C GLY A 52 -7.14 -21.94 -23.40
N SER A 53 -6.22 -22.79 -23.86
CA SER A 53 -6.19 -23.31 -25.22
C SER A 53 -7.51 -24.03 -25.52
N LEU A 54 -8.31 -23.47 -26.44
CA LEU A 54 -9.45 -24.16 -27.03
C LEU A 54 -8.92 -25.09 -28.13
N THR A 55 -8.47 -26.29 -27.77
CA THR A 55 -8.18 -27.35 -28.74
C THR A 55 -9.50 -27.99 -29.16
N VAL A 56 -9.97 -27.65 -30.37
CA VAL A 56 -11.09 -28.33 -31.02
C VAL A 56 -10.62 -29.73 -31.41
N ALA A 57 -11.20 -30.76 -30.79
CA ALA A 57 -11.00 -32.14 -31.15
C ALA A 57 -11.86 -32.49 -32.39
N ASP A 58 -11.20 -32.86 -33.48
CA ASP A 58 -11.83 -33.49 -34.64
C ASP A 58 -12.50 -34.80 -34.21
N THR A 59 -13.82 -34.88 -34.40
CA THR A 59 -14.55 -36.15 -34.37
C THR A 59 -15.34 -36.27 -35.66
N THR A 60 -14.77 -37.02 -36.60
CA THR A 60 -15.47 -37.54 -37.78
C THR A 60 -16.66 -38.39 -37.36
N SER A 61 -17.86 -38.04 -37.83
CA SER A 61 -19.02 -38.93 -37.83
C SER A 61 -19.86 -38.67 -39.09
N GLN A 62 -19.87 -39.66 -39.97
CA GLN A 62 -20.65 -39.68 -41.21
C GLN A 62 -22.15 -39.83 -40.89
N SER A 63 -23.00 -39.00 -41.48
CA SER A 63 -24.42 -39.33 -41.71
C SER A 63 -24.95 -38.61 -42.96
N GLY A 64 -25.74 -39.34 -43.76
CA GLY A 64 -26.10 -39.03 -45.15
C GLY A 64 -27.07 -37.86 -45.39
N PRO A 65 -27.46 -37.62 -46.67
CA PRO A 65 -28.00 -36.34 -47.11
C PRO A 65 -29.46 -36.19 -46.70
N LYS A 66 -29.75 -35.25 -45.78
CA LYS A 66 -31.11 -34.78 -45.54
C LYS A 66 -31.24 -33.35 -46.04
N LYS A 67 -32.14 -33.19 -47.02
CA LYS A 67 -32.53 -31.96 -47.72
C LYS A 67 -32.55 -30.73 -46.80
N ALA A 68 -31.80 -29.70 -47.20
CA ALA A 68 -31.89 -28.37 -46.63
C ALA A 68 -33.28 -27.78 -46.91
N ARG A 69 -34.07 -27.58 -45.85
CA ARG A 69 -35.26 -26.74 -45.87
C ARG A 69 -34.84 -25.33 -45.52
N THR A 70 -34.63 -24.53 -46.54
CA THR A 70 -34.31 -23.10 -46.45
C THR A 70 -35.48 -22.36 -45.77
N MET A 71 -35.35 -22.08 -44.48
CA MET A 71 -36.10 -21.05 -43.76
C MET A 71 -35.26 -19.77 -43.82
N THR A 72 -35.25 -19.12 -44.97
CA THR A 72 -34.63 -17.81 -45.19
C THR A 72 -35.58 -16.72 -44.74
N THR A 73 -35.33 -16.13 -43.57
CA THR A 73 -35.46 -14.67 -43.28
C THR A 73 -35.19 -14.26 -41.82
N GLU A 74 -35.00 -15.19 -40.86
CA GLU A 74 -34.75 -14.81 -39.44
C GLU A 74 -33.28 -14.92 -38.99
N THR A 75 -32.48 -15.74 -39.66
CA THR A 75 -31.07 -15.97 -39.31
C THR A 75 -30.15 -14.79 -39.61
N SER A 76 -30.46 -13.95 -40.61
CA SER A 76 -29.64 -12.76 -40.90
C SER A 76 -29.84 -11.67 -39.85
N SER A 77 -31.10 -11.40 -39.45
CA SER A 77 -31.44 -10.40 -38.44
C SER A 77 -30.77 -10.69 -37.08
N MET A 78 -30.80 -11.96 -36.65
CA MET A 78 -30.13 -12.37 -35.42
C MET A 78 -28.60 -12.27 -35.55
N LYS A 79 -28.03 -12.73 -36.67
CA LYS A 79 -26.58 -12.63 -36.91
C LYS A 79 -26.11 -11.17 -36.90
N ASP A 80 -26.85 -10.27 -37.53
CA ASP A 80 -26.53 -8.83 -37.57
C ASP A 80 -26.60 -8.21 -36.16
N ALA A 81 -27.55 -8.64 -35.32
CA ALA A 81 -27.61 -8.22 -33.92
C ALA A 81 -26.40 -8.71 -33.12
N PHE A 82 -26.00 -9.98 -33.26
CA PHE A 82 -24.80 -10.52 -32.61
C PHE A 82 -23.51 -9.84 -33.09
N SER A 83 -23.41 -9.50 -34.38
CA SER A 83 -22.29 -8.71 -34.89
C SER A 83 -22.19 -7.34 -34.22
N LYS A 84 -23.31 -6.62 -34.07
CA LYS A 84 -23.34 -5.33 -33.35
C LYS A 84 -22.93 -5.48 -31.89
N TYR A 85 -23.38 -6.55 -31.21
CA TYR A 85 -22.97 -6.81 -29.83
C TYR A 85 -21.48 -7.16 -29.71
N ALA A 86 -20.95 -7.94 -30.64
CA ALA A 86 -19.52 -8.25 -30.69
C ALA A 86 -18.69 -6.98 -30.88
N ASP A 87 -19.07 -6.11 -31.83
CA ASP A 87 -18.39 -4.84 -32.07
C ASP A 87 -18.43 -3.93 -30.83
N TYR A 88 -19.58 -3.85 -30.16
CA TYR A 88 -19.71 -3.08 -28.92
C TYR A 88 -18.79 -3.63 -27.81
N LEU A 89 -18.77 -4.95 -27.59
CA LEU A 89 -17.94 -5.58 -26.56
C LEU A 89 -16.44 -5.45 -26.87
N ASN A 90 -16.04 -5.60 -28.14
CA ASN A 90 -14.66 -5.41 -28.56
C ASN A 90 -14.20 -3.96 -28.30
N ASN A 91 -15.01 -2.98 -28.70
CA ASN A 91 -14.71 -1.57 -28.43
C ASN A 91 -14.60 -1.26 -26.93
N LEU A 92 -15.49 -1.84 -26.10
CA LEU A 92 -15.44 -1.70 -24.65
C LEU A 92 -14.17 -2.34 -24.06
N ASN A 93 -13.78 -3.52 -24.55
CA ASN A 93 -12.57 -4.21 -24.11
C ASN A 93 -11.31 -3.42 -24.50
N ASP A 94 -11.24 -2.91 -25.73
CA ASP A 94 -10.11 -2.08 -26.19
C ASP A 94 -9.99 -0.80 -25.36
N LYS A 95 -11.11 -0.16 -25.02
CA LYS A 95 -11.12 0.99 -24.10
C LYS A 95 -10.63 0.58 -22.72
N ARG A 96 -11.14 -0.52 -22.15
CA ARG A 96 -10.70 -1.03 -20.85
C ARG A 96 -9.18 -1.25 -20.81
N GLU A 97 -8.61 -1.85 -21.85
CA GLU A 97 -7.15 -2.07 -21.94
C GLU A 97 -6.35 -0.76 -21.98
N ARG A 98 -6.85 0.28 -22.67
CA ARG A 98 -6.23 1.62 -22.61
C ARG A 98 -6.30 2.24 -21.22
N VAL A 99 -7.44 2.13 -20.56
CA VAL A 99 -7.65 2.60 -19.17
C VAL A 99 -6.72 1.87 -18.19
N VAL A 100 -6.58 0.55 -18.30
CA VAL A 100 -5.65 -0.24 -17.47
C VAL A 100 -4.20 0.25 -17.68
N LYS A 101 -3.79 0.52 -18.92
CA LYS A 101 -2.45 1.04 -19.21
C LYS A 101 -2.24 2.43 -18.57
N ALA A 102 -3.20 3.35 -18.74
CA ALA A 102 -3.14 4.67 -18.11
C ALA A 102 -3.07 4.56 -16.57
N SER A 103 -3.89 3.68 -15.98
CA SER A 103 -3.85 3.41 -14.53
C SER A 103 -2.49 2.93 -14.05
N ARG A 104 -1.84 2.02 -14.80
CA ARG A 104 -0.51 1.50 -14.45
C ARG A 104 0.55 2.61 -14.50
N ASP A 105 0.48 3.49 -15.50
CA ASP A 105 1.38 4.64 -15.61
C ASP A 105 1.21 5.59 -14.41
N ILE A 106 -0.04 5.85 -13.98
CA ILE A 106 -0.32 6.64 -12.77
C ILE A 106 0.27 5.98 -11.53
N THR A 107 0.03 4.67 -11.33
CA THR A 107 0.58 3.93 -10.18
C THR A 107 2.10 4.02 -10.14
N ILE A 108 2.78 3.77 -11.26
CA ILE A 108 4.25 3.77 -11.34
C ILE A 108 4.80 5.14 -10.95
N ASN A 109 4.22 6.23 -11.45
CA ASN A 109 4.75 7.56 -11.20
C ASN A 109 4.34 8.11 -9.83
N SER A 110 3.16 7.76 -9.32
CA SER A 110 2.77 8.08 -7.93
C SER A 110 3.70 7.39 -6.92
N LYS A 111 4.11 6.14 -7.17
CA LYS A 111 5.15 5.46 -6.38
C LYS A 111 6.46 6.21 -6.35
N LYS A 112 6.90 6.79 -7.48
CA LYS A 112 8.13 7.59 -7.52
C LYS A 112 8.01 8.82 -6.64
N VAL A 113 6.86 9.48 -6.61
CA VAL A 113 6.57 10.60 -5.71
C VAL A 113 6.68 10.13 -4.25
N ILE A 114 6.01 9.03 -3.88
CA ILE A 114 6.07 8.46 -2.52
C ILE A 114 7.52 8.16 -2.11
N PHE A 115 8.29 7.50 -2.97
CA PHE A 115 9.72 7.23 -2.73
C PHE A 115 10.56 8.51 -2.62
N GLN A 116 10.22 9.57 -3.34
CA GLN A 116 10.88 10.86 -3.23
C GLN A 116 10.58 11.49 -1.86
N VAL A 117 9.32 11.48 -1.39
CA VAL A 117 8.93 11.99 -0.06
C VAL A 117 9.64 11.25 1.07
N HIS A 118 9.84 9.93 0.96
CA HIS A 118 10.60 9.16 1.97
C HIS A 118 12.06 9.59 2.15
N ARG A 119 12.62 10.37 1.23
CA ARG A 119 13.99 10.91 1.34
C ARG A 119 14.10 12.13 2.25
N ILE A 120 12.98 12.60 2.82
CA ILE A 120 12.97 13.71 3.77
C ILE A 120 13.87 13.36 4.96
N SER A 121 14.70 14.33 5.31
CA SER A 121 15.49 14.41 6.53
C SER A 121 15.41 15.82 7.10
N LYS A 122 15.96 16.01 8.29
CA LYS A 122 16.03 17.33 8.96
C LYS A 122 16.65 18.43 8.10
N HIS A 123 17.57 18.09 7.17
CA HIS A 123 18.37 19.08 6.44
C HIS A 123 17.90 19.34 5.01
N ASN A 124 17.13 18.43 4.41
CA ASN A 124 16.75 18.50 2.99
C ASN A 124 15.23 18.52 2.75
N LYS A 125 14.43 18.71 3.82
CA LYS A 125 12.97 18.63 3.75
C LYS A 125 12.37 19.48 2.63
N GLU A 126 12.81 20.73 2.51
CA GLU A 126 12.26 21.67 1.52
C GLU A 126 12.57 21.26 0.08
N GLU A 127 13.83 20.95 -0.21
CA GLU A 127 14.28 20.49 -1.53
C GLU A 127 13.56 19.20 -1.95
N VAL A 128 13.46 18.23 -1.04
CA VAL A 128 12.80 16.95 -1.28
C VAL A 128 11.32 17.16 -1.58
N LEU A 129 10.63 17.98 -0.79
CA LEU A 129 9.20 18.26 -0.97
C LEU A 129 8.92 19.07 -2.23
N GLN A 130 9.75 20.07 -2.55
CA GLN A 130 9.59 20.85 -3.79
C GLN A 130 9.72 19.94 -5.02
N LYS A 131 10.66 18.99 -5.00
CA LYS A 131 10.79 17.99 -6.06
C LYS A 131 9.60 17.04 -6.10
N ALA A 132 9.16 16.50 -4.96
CA ALA A 132 8.01 15.60 -4.90
C ALA A 132 6.72 16.27 -5.40
N GLU A 133 6.48 17.52 -5.04
CA GLU A 133 5.32 18.30 -5.51
C GLU A 133 5.39 18.57 -7.01
N LYS A 134 6.58 18.89 -7.54
CA LYS A 134 6.77 19.02 -9.00
C LYS A 134 6.49 17.70 -9.72
N ASP A 135 7.00 16.60 -9.19
CA ASP A 135 6.76 15.27 -9.75
C ASP A 135 5.27 14.89 -9.67
N LEU A 136 4.58 15.26 -8.57
CA LEU A 136 3.14 15.07 -8.41
C LEU A 136 2.32 15.87 -9.43
N VAL A 137 2.66 17.15 -9.65
CA VAL A 137 2.03 17.97 -10.70
C VAL A 137 2.23 17.33 -12.07
N ALA A 138 3.42 16.79 -12.36
CA ALA A 138 3.64 16.06 -13.61
C ALA A 138 2.76 14.79 -13.70
N VAL A 139 2.50 14.11 -12.57
CA VAL A 139 1.55 12.98 -12.55
C VAL A 139 0.14 13.43 -12.92
N THR A 140 -0.32 14.53 -12.34
CA THR A 140 -1.62 15.14 -12.62
C THR A 140 -1.74 15.54 -14.10
N ASP A 141 -0.79 16.34 -14.58
CA ASP A 141 -0.85 16.96 -15.91
C ASP A 141 -0.64 15.97 -17.05
N GLN A 142 0.11 14.88 -16.83
CA GLN A 142 0.47 13.93 -17.90
C GLN A 142 -0.34 12.63 -17.82
N TYR A 143 -0.48 12.04 -16.63
CA TYR A 143 -1.03 10.69 -16.50
C TYR A 143 -2.51 10.71 -16.09
N ILE A 144 -2.89 11.54 -15.12
CA ILE A 144 -4.31 11.71 -14.77
C ILE A 144 -5.06 12.34 -15.94
N SER A 145 -4.52 13.37 -16.58
CA SER A 145 -5.15 13.98 -17.76
C SER A 145 -5.38 12.96 -18.90
N ARG A 146 -4.45 12.03 -19.11
CA ARG A 146 -4.60 10.94 -20.09
C ARG A 146 -5.72 9.98 -19.70
N LEU A 147 -5.82 9.61 -18.42
CA LEU A 147 -6.92 8.80 -17.91
C LEU A 147 -8.27 9.49 -18.12
N VAL A 148 -8.35 10.80 -17.80
CA VAL A 148 -9.55 11.63 -18.02
C VAL A 148 -9.96 11.63 -19.48
N ARG A 149 -9.03 11.69 -20.44
CA ARG A 149 -9.35 11.66 -21.88
C ARG A 149 -9.91 10.32 -22.36
N GLU A 150 -9.48 9.20 -21.75
CA GLU A 150 -9.95 7.86 -22.10
C GLU A 150 -11.34 7.54 -21.50
N LEU A 151 -11.70 8.20 -20.39
CA LEU A 151 -12.98 8.06 -19.71
C LEU A 151 -13.96 9.13 -20.20
N GLN A 152 -15.09 8.73 -20.79
CA GLN A 152 -16.12 9.67 -21.23
C GLN A 152 -17.51 9.22 -20.80
N GLY A 153 -18.35 10.17 -20.36
CA GLY A 153 -19.74 9.92 -19.97
C GLY A 153 -19.86 8.79 -18.94
N THR A 154 -20.58 7.71 -19.30
CA THR A 154 -20.87 6.59 -18.39
C THR A 154 -19.68 5.70 -18.02
N ASP A 155 -18.49 5.98 -18.56
CA ASP A 155 -17.32 5.11 -18.39
C ASP A 155 -16.78 5.10 -16.96
N PHE A 156 -17.00 6.17 -16.18
CA PHE A 156 -16.47 6.30 -14.81
C PHE A 156 -16.90 5.13 -13.92
N TRP A 157 -18.19 4.80 -13.88
CA TRP A 157 -18.67 3.68 -13.07
C TRP A 157 -18.40 2.31 -13.72
N LYS A 158 -18.53 2.20 -15.05
CA LYS A 158 -18.35 0.93 -15.77
C LYS A 158 -16.92 0.41 -15.72
N LEU A 159 -15.95 1.31 -15.78
CA LEU A 159 -14.52 1.00 -15.87
C LEU A 159 -13.78 1.28 -14.56
N ARG A 160 -14.46 1.57 -13.45
CA ARG A 160 -13.84 1.87 -12.15
C ARG A 160 -12.75 0.86 -11.76
N ARG A 161 -13.04 -0.44 -11.88
CA ARG A 161 -12.08 -1.50 -11.54
C ARG A 161 -10.78 -1.44 -12.35
N ALA A 162 -10.79 -0.84 -13.54
CA ALA A 162 -9.61 -0.74 -14.40
C ALA A 162 -8.68 0.40 -14.01
N TYR A 163 -9.19 1.49 -13.41
CA TYR A 163 -8.38 2.67 -13.05
C TYR A 163 -8.22 2.91 -11.54
N SER A 164 -9.09 2.31 -10.74
CA SER A 164 -9.12 2.45 -9.28
C SER A 164 -7.75 2.24 -8.62
N PRO A 165 -6.93 1.24 -9.00
CA PRO A 165 -5.58 1.10 -8.44
C PRO A 165 -4.65 2.29 -8.70
N GLY A 166 -4.74 2.92 -9.88
CA GLY A 166 -3.97 4.11 -10.20
C GLY A 166 -4.42 5.32 -9.38
N VAL A 167 -5.74 5.50 -9.25
CA VAL A 167 -6.32 6.60 -8.48
C VAL A 167 -6.01 6.49 -7.00
N GLN A 168 -6.10 5.30 -6.40
CA GLN A 168 -5.75 5.08 -4.99
C GLN A 168 -4.30 5.45 -4.69
N GLU A 169 -3.36 5.02 -5.54
CA GLU A 169 -1.94 5.36 -5.39
C GLU A 169 -1.67 6.87 -5.58
N TYR A 170 -2.42 7.53 -6.48
CA TYR A 170 -2.34 8.98 -6.64
C TYR A 170 -2.84 9.72 -5.40
N VAL A 171 -3.96 9.28 -4.80
CA VAL A 171 -4.47 9.83 -3.54
C VAL A 171 -3.44 9.67 -2.42
N GLU A 172 -2.85 8.48 -2.29
CA GLU A 172 -1.79 8.20 -1.33
C GLU A 172 -0.61 9.16 -1.51
N ALA A 173 -0.09 9.33 -2.74
CA ALA A 173 1.01 10.24 -3.02
C ALA A 173 0.67 11.71 -2.71
N ALA A 174 -0.51 12.17 -3.11
CA ALA A 174 -0.95 13.56 -2.92
C ALA A 174 -1.18 13.90 -1.44
N THR A 175 -1.86 13.02 -0.71
CA THR A 175 -2.10 13.17 0.73
C THR A 175 -0.80 13.07 1.52
N PHE A 176 0.14 12.21 1.11
CA PHE A 176 1.46 12.10 1.75
C PHE A 176 2.28 13.39 1.59
N CYS A 177 2.32 13.94 0.38
CA CYS A 177 2.97 15.23 0.13
C CYS A 177 2.35 16.34 1.00
N LYS A 178 1.02 16.47 1.01
CA LYS A 178 0.30 17.48 1.80
C LYS A 178 0.62 17.36 3.28
N PHE A 179 0.57 16.15 3.84
CA PHE A 179 0.89 15.92 5.25
C PHE A 179 2.33 16.30 5.57
N CYS A 180 3.31 15.87 4.77
CA CYS A 180 4.71 16.22 5.03
C CYS A 180 4.99 17.73 4.91
N ARG A 181 4.26 18.43 4.03
CA ARG A 181 4.34 19.89 3.84
C ARG A 181 3.70 20.68 4.98
N THR A 182 2.46 20.34 5.33
CA THR A 182 1.59 21.19 6.18
C THR A 182 1.17 20.54 7.51
N GLY A 183 1.33 19.23 7.64
CA GLY A 183 0.84 18.44 8.77
C GLY A 183 -0.67 18.19 8.74
N THR A 184 -1.36 18.52 7.65
CA THR A 184 -2.82 18.34 7.52
C THR A 184 -3.18 17.31 6.45
N LEU A 185 -4.41 16.80 6.52
CA LEU A 185 -4.97 15.95 5.48
C LEU A 185 -5.38 16.80 4.26
N LEU A 186 -5.11 16.30 3.05
CA LEU A 186 -5.70 16.81 1.81
C LEU A 186 -7.05 16.15 1.63
N ASN A 187 -8.15 16.90 1.76
CA ASN A 187 -9.48 16.31 1.71
C ASN A 187 -9.96 16.01 0.27
N LEU A 188 -11.06 15.25 0.15
CA LEU A 188 -11.59 14.80 -1.14
C LEU A 188 -12.03 15.96 -2.06
N GLU A 189 -12.57 17.04 -1.48
CA GLU A 189 -12.98 18.21 -2.26
C GLU A 189 -11.76 18.95 -2.81
N GLU A 190 -10.74 19.18 -1.98
CA GLU A 190 -9.48 19.81 -2.37
C GLU A 190 -8.80 19.03 -3.50
N ILE A 191 -8.68 17.71 -3.39
CA ILE A 191 -8.03 16.91 -4.44
C ILE A 191 -8.86 16.92 -5.74
N ASN A 192 -10.20 16.80 -5.67
CA ASN A 192 -11.05 16.86 -6.85
C ASN A 192 -11.00 18.24 -7.52
N ALA A 193 -10.89 19.33 -6.74
CA ALA A 193 -10.74 20.67 -7.29
C ALA A 193 -9.49 20.81 -8.17
N THR A 194 -8.40 20.08 -7.87
CA THR A 194 -7.20 20.06 -8.74
C THR A 194 -7.42 19.32 -10.06
N LEU A 195 -8.40 18.43 -10.13
CA LEU A 195 -8.68 17.61 -11.32
C LEU A 195 -9.73 18.22 -12.24
N LEU A 196 -10.59 19.11 -11.73
CA LEU A 196 -11.61 19.81 -12.52
C LEU A 196 -11.06 20.45 -13.81
N PRO A 197 -9.92 21.16 -13.80
CA PRO A 197 -9.38 21.81 -15.01
C PRO A 197 -8.92 20.82 -16.09
N LEU A 198 -8.75 19.53 -15.76
CA LEU A 198 -8.30 18.52 -16.72
C LEU A 198 -9.43 18.02 -17.63
N SER A 199 -10.68 18.24 -17.21
CA SER A 199 -11.85 17.78 -17.94
C SER A 199 -12.35 18.86 -18.89
N ASP A 200 -12.91 18.43 -20.03
CA ASP A 200 -13.57 19.35 -20.96
C ASP A 200 -14.81 19.96 -20.27
N PRO A 201 -15.03 21.30 -20.31
CA PRO A 201 -16.21 21.93 -19.73
C PRO A 201 -17.55 21.39 -20.24
N SER A 202 -17.58 20.74 -21.40
CA SER A 202 -18.76 20.11 -21.99
C SER A 202 -19.04 18.70 -21.49
N LEU A 203 -18.12 18.10 -20.72
CA LEU A 203 -18.20 16.74 -20.20
C LEU A 203 -18.29 16.73 -18.67
N GLU A 204 -18.87 15.67 -18.13
CA GLU A 204 -18.85 15.44 -16.68
C GLU A 204 -17.40 15.17 -16.24
N PRO A 205 -16.86 15.94 -15.29
CA PRO A 205 -15.46 15.83 -14.90
C PRO A 205 -15.20 14.54 -14.13
N LEU A 206 -13.99 13.99 -14.28
CA LEU A 206 -13.56 12.90 -13.41
C LEU A 206 -13.53 13.38 -11.96
N GLN A 207 -14.34 12.74 -11.11
CA GLN A 207 -14.27 12.90 -9.68
C GLN A 207 -13.79 11.60 -9.04
N ILE A 208 -12.77 11.71 -8.20
CA ILE A 208 -12.39 10.63 -7.30
C ILE A 208 -13.58 10.37 -6.38
N ASN A 209 -14.07 9.12 -6.39
CA ASN A 209 -15.16 8.72 -5.53
C ASN A 209 -14.66 8.48 -4.10
N VAL A 210 -15.61 8.50 -3.16
CA VAL A 210 -15.34 8.33 -1.73
C VAL A 210 -14.57 7.04 -1.45
N LEU A 211 -14.94 5.91 -2.07
CA LEU A 211 -14.30 4.62 -1.80
C LEU A 211 -12.82 4.61 -2.22
N ASP A 212 -12.48 5.10 -3.43
CA ASP A 212 -11.08 5.18 -3.88
C ASP A 212 -10.26 6.15 -3.03
N TYR A 213 -10.85 7.25 -2.58
CA TYR A 213 -10.18 8.15 -1.66
C TYR A 213 -9.88 7.49 -0.30
N LEU A 214 -10.86 6.82 0.29
CA LEU A 214 -10.69 6.14 1.58
C LEU A 214 -9.68 4.99 1.51
N LEU A 215 -9.67 4.22 0.41
CA LEU A 215 -8.69 3.16 0.20
C LEU A 215 -7.26 3.72 0.06
N GLY A 216 -7.07 4.79 -0.71
CA GLY A 216 -5.77 5.47 -0.80
C GLY A 216 -5.34 6.11 0.53
N LEU A 217 -6.28 6.67 1.30
CA LEU A 217 -6.02 7.20 2.64
C LEU A 217 -5.63 6.11 3.64
N ALA A 218 -6.17 4.89 3.48
CA ALA A 218 -5.76 3.77 4.30
C ALA A 218 -4.30 3.36 4.00
N ASP A 219 -3.90 3.36 2.73
CA ASP A 219 -2.51 3.08 2.32
C ASP A 219 -1.52 4.13 2.80
N LEU A 220 -1.90 5.42 2.77
CA LEU A 220 -1.12 6.51 3.35
C LEU A 220 -0.64 6.20 4.77
N THR A 221 -1.46 5.57 5.60
CA THR A 221 -1.07 5.24 6.99
C THR A 221 0.13 4.30 7.07
N GLY A 222 0.30 3.41 6.09
CA GLY A 222 1.44 2.52 5.97
C GLY A 222 2.72 3.29 5.63
N GLU A 223 2.63 4.27 4.72
CA GLU A 223 3.77 5.12 4.37
C GLU A 223 4.13 6.09 5.50
N LEU A 224 3.13 6.62 6.20
CA LEU A 224 3.36 7.43 7.40
C LEU A 224 4.03 6.62 8.51
N MET A 225 3.63 5.36 8.72
CA MET A 225 4.33 4.47 9.64
C MET A 225 5.78 4.25 9.23
N ARG A 226 6.06 3.97 7.95
CA ARG A 226 7.44 3.84 7.45
C ARG A 226 8.25 5.11 7.69
N LEU A 227 7.68 6.27 7.41
CA LEU A 227 8.32 7.56 7.66
C LEU A 227 8.61 7.74 9.16
N ALA A 228 7.63 7.49 10.03
CA ALA A 228 7.78 7.62 11.47
C ALA A 228 8.91 6.74 12.02
N ILE A 229 9.02 5.48 11.62
CA ILE A 229 10.11 4.59 12.04
C ILE A 229 11.48 5.14 11.61
N GLY A 230 11.58 5.66 10.38
CA GLY A 230 12.78 6.34 9.90
C GLY A 230 13.13 7.57 10.74
N ARG A 231 12.15 8.41 11.05
CA ARG A 231 12.34 9.63 11.86
C ARG A 231 12.72 9.33 13.31
N ILE A 232 12.15 8.27 13.91
CA ILE A 232 12.54 7.79 15.25
C ILE A 232 14.01 7.37 15.26
N SER A 233 14.45 6.67 14.21
CA SER A 233 15.85 6.23 14.08
C SER A 233 16.82 7.42 13.96
N ASP A 234 16.37 8.51 13.33
CA ASP A 234 17.12 9.77 13.21
C ASP A 234 17.01 10.68 14.45
N GLY A 235 16.31 10.24 15.52
CA GLY A 235 16.13 11.00 16.76
C GLY A 235 15.05 12.08 16.71
N GLU A 236 14.26 12.16 15.64
CA GLU A 236 13.20 13.15 15.46
C GLU A 236 11.87 12.72 16.10
N LEU A 237 11.88 12.50 17.42
CA LEU A 237 10.74 11.93 18.16
C LEU A 237 9.49 12.81 18.12
N GLU A 238 9.62 14.13 18.15
CA GLU A 238 8.47 15.04 18.06
C GLU A 238 7.73 14.91 16.74
N PHE A 239 8.45 14.69 15.64
CA PHE A 239 7.83 14.53 14.33
C PHE A 239 7.17 13.16 14.21
N ALA A 240 7.78 12.11 14.77
CA ALA A 240 7.16 10.80 14.88
C ALA A 240 5.88 10.80 15.71
N ASP A 241 5.83 11.55 16.82
CA ASP A 241 4.61 11.73 17.62
C ASP A 241 3.49 12.44 16.83
N LYS A 242 3.83 13.47 16.05
CA LYS A 242 2.87 14.12 15.14
C LYS A 242 2.30 13.14 14.12
N ILE A 243 3.14 12.30 13.53
CA ILE A 243 2.69 11.24 12.61
C ILE A 243 1.77 10.25 13.34
N CYS A 244 2.16 9.81 14.54
CA CYS A 244 1.36 8.88 15.34
C CYS A 244 -0.04 9.42 15.63
N LYS A 245 -0.15 10.68 16.05
CA LYS A 245 -1.44 11.35 16.32
C LYS A 245 -2.31 11.40 15.07
N PHE A 246 -1.74 11.82 13.95
CA PHE A 246 -2.45 11.91 12.68
C PHE A 246 -2.97 10.55 12.19
N VAL A 247 -2.13 9.50 12.21
CA VAL A 247 -2.55 8.15 11.81
C VAL A 247 -3.63 7.60 12.76
N ARG A 248 -3.51 7.86 14.06
CA ARG A 248 -4.52 7.47 15.06
C ARG A 248 -5.85 8.16 14.82
N GLU A 249 -5.85 9.45 14.47
CA GLU A 249 -7.06 10.20 14.11
C GLU A 249 -7.75 9.61 12.88
N ILE A 250 -7.00 9.36 11.79
CA ILE A 250 -7.55 8.71 10.59
C ILE A 250 -8.18 7.36 10.95
N TYR A 251 -7.46 6.50 11.69
CA TYR A 251 -7.98 5.19 12.08
C TYR A 251 -9.28 5.29 12.91
N ARG A 252 -9.36 6.24 13.84
CA ARG A 252 -10.57 6.46 14.66
C ARG A 252 -11.76 6.88 13.81
N GLU A 253 -11.58 7.83 12.90
CA GLU A 253 -12.67 8.29 12.02
C GLU A 253 -13.12 7.19 11.07
N LEU A 254 -12.19 6.44 10.46
CA LEU A 254 -12.56 5.32 9.59
C LEU A 254 -13.26 4.18 10.34
N THR A 255 -12.91 3.94 11.61
CA THR A 255 -13.62 2.94 12.43
C THR A 255 -15.11 3.25 12.57
N LEU A 256 -15.49 4.54 12.53
CA LEU A 256 -16.90 4.95 12.57
C LEU A 256 -17.59 4.80 11.21
N VAL A 257 -16.87 5.00 10.10
CA VAL A 257 -17.43 5.02 8.74
C VAL A 257 -17.53 3.63 8.13
N VAL A 258 -16.50 2.79 8.28
CA VAL A 258 -16.36 1.49 7.60
C VAL A 258 -17.55 0.53 7.80
N PRO A 259 -18.20 0.45 8.99
CA PRO A 259 -19.38 -0.40 9.19
C PRO A 259 -20.56 -0.06 8.27
N PHE A 260 -20.63 1.18 7.76
CA PHE A 260 -21.71 1.66 6.90
C PHE A 260 -21.36 1.58 5.40
N MET A 261 -20.16 1.09 5.05
CA MET A 261 -19.72 0.99 3.66
C MET A 261 -20.15 -0.33 3.02
N ASP A 262 -20.78 -0.24 1.85
CA ASP A 262 -21.00 -1.38 0.97
C ASP A 262 -19.66 -1.86 0.36
N GLU A 263 -19.50 -3.17 0.16
CA GLU A 263 -18.25 -3.81 -0.30
C GLU A 263 -17.04 -3.65 0.66
N SER A 264 -17.22 -4.02 1.94
CA SER A 264 -16.26 -3.79 3.02
C SER A 264 -15.04 -4.72 3.10
N ASN A 265 -14.84 -5.70 2.21
CA ASN A 265 -13.75 -6.68 2.38
C ASN A 265 -12.35 -6.04 2.29
N ASP A 266 -12.11 -5.27 1.22
CA ASP A 266 -10.82 -4.57 1.05
C ASP A 266 -10.59 -3.61 2.21
N MET A 267 -11.62 -2.85 2.59
CA MET A 267 -11.53 -1.87 3.66
C MET A 267 -11.32 -2.53 5.04
N LYS A 268 -11.91 -3.69 5.32
CA LYS A 268 -11.64 -4.46 6.55
C LYS A 268 -10.17 -4.85 6.66
N THR A 269 -9.60 -5.41 5.59
CA THR A 269 -8.17 -5.76 5.55
C THR A 269 -7.28 -4.53 5.68
N LYS A 270 -7.67 -3.40 5.09
CA LYS A 270 -6.99 -2.12 5.27
C LYS A 270 -7.07 -1.64 6.72
N MET A 271 -8.22 -1.72 7.39
CA MET A 271 -8.38 -1.36 8.80
C MET A 271 -7.47 -2.19 9.72
N ASP A 272 -7.35 -3.49 9.48
CA ASP A 272 -6.42 -4.34 10.22
C ASP A 272 -4.96 -3.87 10.02
N THR A 273 -4.58 -3.56 8.78
CA THR A 273 -3.23 -3.08 8.43
C THR A 273 -2.95 -1.70 9.03
N MET A 274 -3.94 -0.81 9.08
CA MET A 274 -3.86 0.51 9.71
C MET A 274 -3.64 0.37 11.22
N LEU A 275 -4.39 -0.52 11.89
CA LEU A 275 -4.20 -0.78 13.31
C LEU A 275 -2.76 -1.27 13.61
N GLN A 276 -2.25 -2.20 12.79
CA GLN A 276 -0.86 -2.64 12.90
C GLN A 276 0.14 -1.49 12.68
N SER A 277 -0.18 -0.56 11.79
CA SER A 277 0.65 0.62 11.54
C SER A 277 0.68 1.56 12.75
N VAL A 278 -0.48 1.84 13.37
CA VAL A 278 -0.59 2.59 14.63
C VAL A 278 0.25 1.93 15.72
N MET A 279 0.04 0.64 15.97
CA MET A 279 0.76 -0.10 17.02
C MET A 279 2.28 -0.08 16.83
N LYS A 280 2.75 -0.16 15.58
CA LYS A 280 4.19 -0.10 15.28
C LYS A 280 4.80 1.25 15.65
N ILE A 281 4.12 2.35 15.31
CA ILE A 281 4.61 3.70 15.63
C ILE A 281 4.61 3.88 17.16
N GLU A 282 3.51 3.53 17.84
CA GLU A 282 3.36 3.66 19.28
C GLU A 282 4.42 2.86 20.05
N ASN A 283 4.62 1.58 19.69
CA ASN A 283 5.63 0.73 20.31
C ASN A 283 7.05 1.25 20.10
N ALA A 284 7.34 1.80 18.92
CA ALA A 284 8.65 2.40 18.65
C ALA A 284 8.88 3.66 19.49
N CYS A 285 7.90 4.57 19.55
CA CYS A 285 7.96 5.76 20.40
C CYS A 285 8.12 5.40 21.89
N PHE A 286 7.32 4.44 22.37
CA PHE A 286 7.39 3.94 23.74
C PHE A 286 8.76 3.34 24.06
N GLY A 287 9.29 2.49 23.16
CA GLY A 287 10.59 1.85 23.34
C GLY A 287 11.74 2.85 23.46
N VAL A 288 11.71 3.94 22.69
CA VAL A 288 12.71 5.01 22.81
C VAL A 288 12.52 5.81 24.11
N HIS A 289 11.28 6.12 24.49
CA HIS A 289 10.99 6.86 25.71
C HIS A 289 11.49 6.13 26.98
N VAL A 290 11.22 4.82 27.07
CA VAL A 290 11.68 4.00 28.20
C VAL A 290 13.21 3.98 28.27
N ARG A 291 13.89 3.72 27.15
CA ARG A 291 15.37 3.70 27.09
C ARG A 291 16.00 5.05 27.43
N GLY A 292 15.38 6.15 26.98
CA GLY A 292 15.81 7.50 27.33
C GLY A 292 15.63 7.84 28.81
N SER A 293 14.68 7.17 29.48
CA SER A 293 14.42 7.35 30.92
C SER A 293 15.34 6.49 31.80
N GLU A 294 15.83 5.36 31.29
CA GLU A 294 16.77 4.47 31.99
C GLU A 294 18.19 5.05 32.05
N TYR A 295 18.62 5.78 31.00
CA TYR A 295 19.90 6.48 30.94
C TYR A 295 19.73 7.97 31.27
N MET A 296 19.37 8.29 32.51
CA MET A 296 19.60 9.64 33.04
C MET A 296 21.10 9.76 33.34
N PRO A 297 21.85 10.73 32.77
CA PRO A 297 23.24 10.93 33.15
C PRO A 297 23.30 11.28 34.64
N LEU A 298 23.65 10.30 35.48
CA LEU A 298 24.12 10.54 36.83
C LEU A 298 25.49 11.21 36.73
N LEU A 299 25.56 12.48 36.35
CA LEU A 299 26.75 13.33 36.50
C LEU A 299 26.43 14.79 36.16
N GLY A 300 25.98 15.48 37.18
CA GLY A 300 26.28 16.89 37.42
C GLY A 300 26.93 17.02 38.80
N SER A 301 27.96 16.21 39.07
CA SER A 301 28.89 16.44 40.18
C SER A 301 30.26 16.70 39.59
N ASP A 302 30.55 17.97 39.33
CA ASP A 302 31.92 18.45 39.23
C ASP A 302 32.52 18.36 40.63
N ASP A 303 33.12 17.22 40.98
CA ASP A 303 34.10 17.19 42.06
C ASP A 303 35.18 16.12 41.77
N PRO A 304 36.46 16.52 41.64
CA PRO A 304 37.55 15.60 41.37
C PRO A 304 38.13 15.09 42.69
N THR A 305 37.52 14.06 43.29
CA THR A 305 38.21 13.28 44.32
C THR A 305 37.91 11.79 44.19
N SER A 306 38.91 11.10 43.67
CA SER A 306 39.28 9.70 43.90
C SER A 306 38.57 9.00 45.08
N PHE A 307 37.95 7.85 44.81
CA PHE A 307 37.86 6.78 45.81
C PHE A 307 38.19 5.42 45.20
N LEU A 308 39.29 4.89 45.72
CA LEU A 308 39.83 3.55 45.58
C LEU A 308 38.80 2.46 45.90
N LEU A 309 38.71 1.43 45.05
CA LEU A 309 38.52 0.06 45.51
C LEU A 309 39.49 -0.85 44.75
N ALA A 310 40.67 -0.99 45.34
CA ALA A 310 41.57 -2.10 45.08
C ALA A 310 40.89 -3.41 45.50
N VAL A 311 40.92 -4.39 44.61
CA VAL A 311 40.62 -5.80 44.92
C VAL A 311 41.85 -6.38 45.61
N PRO A 312 41.76 -7.02 46.79
CA PRO A 312 42.84 -7.84 47.28
C PRO A 312 42.73 -9.25 46.70
N ASP A 313 43.79 -9.67 46.01
CA ASP A 313 44.09 -11.06 45.72
C ASP A 313 44.21 -11.85 47.03
N VAL A 314 43.57 -13.03 47.08
CA VAL A 314 43.81 -14.03 48.12
C VAL A 314 44.21 -15.33 47.43
N GLU A 315 45.52 -15.61 47.49
CA GLU A 315 46.07 -16.97 47.40
C GLU A 315 45.84 -17.69 48.73
N ILE A 316 45.33 -18.93 48.66
CA ILE A 316 45.84 -20.19 49.24
C ILE A 316 45.03 -21.34 48.63
#